data_AF-J9EJB4-F1
#
_entry.id   AF-J9EJB4-F1
#
_cell.length_a   1.000
_cell.length_b   1.000
_cell.length_c   1.000
_cell.angle_alpha   90.00
_cell.angle_beta   90.00
_cell.angle_gamma   90.00
#
_symmetry.space_group_name_H-M   'P 1'
#
loop_
_entity.id
_entity.type
_entity.pdbx_description
1 polymer ?
#
loop_
_entity_poly.entity_id
_entity_poly.type
_entity_poly.pdbx_seq_one_letter_code
_entity_poly.pdbx_strand_id
1 'polypeptide(L)'
;MLCKLYDRQSKLLQPAEMIIAKQRSIIDRFVHLLSVGFALPVIEKINKMFQEGQIDVSLARYFAIDVLDIIEPPYSEEFIETFLPIVLNREIFDKLTMIKVPAATQFIQDITSETVGSNDEVTVGCEFNTNEVLSEWNILDTCNATTE
;
A
#
# COMPACT_ATOMS: atom_id res chain seq x y z
N MET A 1 17.97 -28.71 -25.69
CA MET A 1 18.04 -28.84 -24.21
C MET A 1 17.26 -27.71 -23.53
N LEU A 2 17.56 -26.45 -23.83
CA LEU A 2 16.92 -25.27 -23.22
C LEU A 2 15.40 -25.19 -23.43
N CYS A 3 14.89 -25.48 -24.64
CA CYS A 3 13.44 -25.46 -24.89
C CYS A 3 12.68 -26.45 -23.99
N LYS A 4 13.21 -27.66 -23.79
CA LYS A 4 12.59 -28.66 -22.90
C LYS A 4 12.62 -28.24 -21.42
N LEU A 5 13.66 -27.51 -21.00
CA LEU A 5 13.73 -26.94 -19.65
C LEU A 5 12.74 -25.79 -19.48
N TYR A 6 12.63 -24.91 -20.48
CA TYR A 6 11.65 -23.84 -20.52
C TYR A 6 10.22 -24.38 -20.47
N ASP A 7 9.88 -25.37 -21.31
CA ASP A 7 8.54 -25.98 -21.32
C ASP A 7 8.19 -26.64 -19.98
N ARG A 8 9.17 -27.25 -19.32
CA ARG A 8 9.00 -27.84 -17.99
C ARG A 8 8.80 -26.77 -16.93
N GLN A 9 9.60 -25.70 -16.96
CA GLN A 9 9.51 -24.59 -16.01
C GLN A 9 8.19 -23.80 -16.20
N SER A 10 7.79 -23.55 -17.45
CA SER A 10 6.51 -22.93 -17.80
C SER A 10 5.31 -23.74 -17.28
N LYS A 11 5.34 -25.07 -17.39
CA LYS A 11 4.28 -25.93 -16.81
C LYS A 11 4.23 -25.90 -15.29
N LEU A 12 5.34 -25.63 -14.60
CA LEU A 12 5.38 -25.44 -13.15
C LEU A 12 4.87 -24.06 -12.73
N LEU A 13 4.99 -23.05 -13.60
CA LEU A 13 4.42 -21.71 -13.36
C LEU A 13 2.89 -21.72 -13.41
N GLN A 14 2.27 -22.62 -14.18
CA GLN A 14 0.80 -22.76 -14.24
C GLN A 14 0.16 -23.00 -12.84
N PRO A 15 0.66 -23.94 -12.00
CA PRO A 15 0.26 -24.03 -10.59
C PRO A 15 0.49 -22.75 -9.77
N ALA A 16 1.62 -22.05 -9.96
CA ALA A 16 1.94 -20.84 -9.21
C ALA A 16 1.00 -19.67 -9.55
N GLU A 17 0.71 -19.49 -10.85
CA GLU A 17 -0.30 -18.53 -11.34
C GLU A 17 -1.67 -18.80 -10.71
N MET A 18 -2.08 -20.07 -10.63
CA MET A 18 -3.33 -20.46 -9.99
C MET A 18 -3.34 -20.17 -8.47
N ILE A 19 -2.22 -20.37 -7.77
CA ILE A 19 -2.11 -20.06 -6.33
C ILE A 19 -2.27 -18.55 -6.10
N ILE A 20 -1.57 -17.72 -6.87
CA ILE A 20 -1.65 -16.26 -6.77
C ILE A 20 -3.08 -15.79 -7.07
N ALA A 21 -3.73 -16.35 -8.10
CA ALA A 21 -5.12 -16.02 -8.43
C ALA A 21 -6.09 -16.36 -7.28
N LYS A 22 -5.89 -17.50 -6.61
CA LYS A 22 -6.68 -17.89 -5.44
C LYS A 22 -6.42 -16.97 -4.25
N GLN A 23 -5.17 -16.61 -3.99
CA GLN A 23 -4.82 -15.68 -2.93
C GLN A 23 -5.42 -14.30 -3.19
N ARG A 24 -5.36 -13.78 -4.42
CA ARG A 24 -6.04 -12.54 -4.81
C ARG A 24 -7.54 -12.60 -4.50
N SER A 25 -8.22 -13.70 -4.83
CA SER A 25 -9.65 -13.86 -4.51
C SER A 25 -9.93 -13.81 -3.00
N ILE A 26 -8.99 -14.25 -2.16
CA ILE A 26 -9.09 -14.11 -0.70
C ILE A 26 -8.86 -12.66 -0.27
N ILE A 27 -7.92 -11.95 -0.90
CA ILE A 27 -7.70 -10.52 -0.67
C ILE A 27 -8.98 -9.73 -0.98
N ASP A 28 -9.70 -10.05 -2.07
CA ASP A 28 -11.00 -9.41 -2.37
C ASP A 28 -12.00 -9.59 -1.21
N ARG A 29 -11.95 -10.72 -0.50
CA ARG A 29 -12.80 -10.96 0.69
C ARG A 29 -12.33 -10.17 1.91
N PHE A 30 -11.04 -9.95 2.07
CA PHE A 30 -10.52 -9.04 3.10
C PHE A 30 -10.96 -7.60 2.86
N VAL A 31 -10.88 -7.11 1.61
CA VAL A 31 -11.37 -5.78 1.24
C VAL A 31 -12.87 -5.65 1.52
N HIS A 32 -13.66 -6.68 1.19
CA HIS A 32 -15.07 -6.70 1.54
C HIS A 32 -15.33 -6.69 3.05
N LEU A 33 -14.57 -7.46 3.84
CA LEU A 33 -14.70 -7.45 5.30
C LEU A 33 -14.37 -6.08 5.90
N LEU A 34 -13.34 -5.42 5.36
CA LEU A 34 -12.99 -4.05 5.72
C LEU A 34 -14.15 -3.10 5.43
N SER A 35 -14.77 -3.18 4.25
CA SER A 35 -15.85 -2.27 3.84
C SER A 35 -17.14 -2.42 4.64
N VAL A 36 -17.36 -3.58 5.29
CA VAL A 36 -18.52 -3.81 6.18
C VAL A 36 -18.22 -3.54 7.66
N GLY A 37 -17.05 -2.96 7.99
CA GLY A 37 -16.73 -2.45 9.33
C GLY A 37 -15.65 -3.21 10.10
N PHE A 38 -14.93 -4.16 9.50
CA PHE A 38 -13.82 -4.87 10.13
C PHE A 38 -12.44 -4.34 9.72
N ALA A 39 -12.30 -3.03 9.55
CA ALA A 39 -11.08 -2.43 9.01
C ALA A 39 -9.81 -2.76 9.81
N LEU A 40 -9.79 -2.47 11.12
CA LEU A 40 -8.59 -2.66 11.95
C LEU A 40 -8.11 -4.13 12.00
N PRO A 41 -8.96 -5.13 12.32
CA PRO A 41 -8.49 -6.52 12.36
C PRO A 41 -7.99 -7.03 11.01
N VAL A 42 -8.58 -6.55 9.92
CA VAL A 42 -8.16 -6.91 8.56
C VAL A 42 -6.79 -6.31 8.24
N ILE A 43 -6.59 -5.02 8.50
CA ILE A 43 -5.32 -4.33 8.24
C ILE A 43 -4.20 -4.92 9.10
N GLU A 44 -4.44 -5.14 10.39
CA GLU A 44 -3.50 -5.81 11.29
C GLU A 44 -3.11 -7.20 10.78
N LYS A 45 -4.10 -7.98 10.32
CA LYS A 45 -3.85 -9.31 9.79
C LYS A 45 -2.99 -9.26 8.52
N ILE A 46 -3.29 -8.37 7.58
CA ILE A 46 -2.51 -8.19 6.34
C ILE A 46 -1.10 -7.70 6.65
N ASN A 47 -0.95 -6.73 7.56
CA ASN A 47 0.35 -6.25 8.03
C ASN A 47 1.20 -7.38 8.58
N LYS A 48 0.64 -8.18 9.49
CA LYS A 48 1.32 -9.34 10.06
C LYS A 48 1.71 -10.35 8.99
N MET A 49 0.81 -10.67 8.08
CA MET A 49 1.09 -11.61 6.98
C MET A 49 2.20 -11.09 6.06
N PHE A 50 2.25 -9.78 5.80
CA PHE A 50 3.29 -9.16 5.00
C PHE A 50 4.65 -9.21 5.71
N GLN A 51 4.71 -8.81 6.99
CA GLN A 51 5.93 -8.85 7.80
C GLN A 51 6.48 -10.27 7.98
N GLU A 52 5.61 -11.28 8.09
CA GLU A 52 5.98 -12.69 8.18
C GLU A 52 6.36 -13.30 6.81
N GLY A 53 6.27 -12.55 5.71
CA GLY A 53 6.55 -13.05 4.35
C GLY A 53 5.53 -14.07 3.85
N GLN A 54 4.32 -14.09 4.41
CA GLN A 54 3.23 -15.00 4.02
C GLN A 54 2.45 -14.52 2.81
N ILE A 55 2.51 -13.22 2.50
CA ILE A 55 1.94 -12.64 1.29
C ILE A 55 3.01 -11.95 0.46
N ASP A 56 2.92 -12.12 -0.85
CA ASP A 56 3.76 -11.41 -1.79
C ASP A 56 3.45 -9.91 -1.77
N VAL A 57 4.50 -9.12 -2.03
CA VAL A 57 4.40 -7.66 -2.16
C VAL A 57 3.35 -7.21 -3.18
N SER A 58 3.15 -7.99 -4.26
CA SER A 58 2.14 -7.70 -5.28
C SER A 58 0.70 -7.84 -4.76
N LEU A 59 0.47 -8.75 -3.81
CA LEU A 59 -0.83 -8.94 -3.16
C LEU A 59 -1.07 -7.89 -2.08
N ALA A 60 -0.05 -7.54 -1.29
CA ALA A 60 -0.12 -6.45 -0.32
C ALA A 60 -0.41 -5.11 -1.02
N ARG A 61 0.24 -4.85 -2.16
CA ARG A 61 -0.03 -3.69 -3.01
C ARG A 61 -1.46 -3.69 -3.55
N TYR A 62 -1.91 -4.84 -4.07
CA TYR A 62 -3.28 -4.98 -4.58
C TYR A 62 -4.31 -4.66 -3.48
N PHE A 63 -4.14 -5.21 -2.27
CA PHE A 63 -4.97 -4.87 -1.12
C PHE A 63 -4.96 -3.37 -0.81
N ALA A 64 -3.78 -2.76 -0.72
CA ALA A 64 -3.67 -1.36 -0.34
C ALA A 64 -4.32 -0.42 -1.36
N ILE A 65 -4.17 -0.70 -2.67
CA ILE A 65 -4.83 0.07 -3.74
C ILE A 65 -6.35 -0.03 -3.60
N ASP A 66 -6.89 -1.25 -3.48
CA ASP A 66 -8.34 -1.45 -3.36
C ASP A 66 -8.92 -0.79 -2.10
N VAL A 67 -8.16 -0.77 -0.99
CA VAL A 67 -8.55 -0.06 0.24
C VAL A 67 -8.53 1.45 0.01
N LEU A 68 -7.45 1.99 -0.57
CA LEU A 68 -7.34 3.42 -0.87
C LEU A 68 -8.45 3.93 -1.81
N ASP A 69 -8.97 3.08 -2.69
CA ASP A 69 -10.06 3.43 -3.61
C ASP A 69 -11.44 3.48 -2.94
N ILE A 70 -11.61 2.91 -1.75
CA ILE A 70 -12.92 2.83 -1.06
C ILE A 70 -12.99 3.60 0.27
N ILE A 71 -11.86 4.06 0.80
CA ILE A 71 -11.82 4.87 2.02
C ILE A 71 -11.90 6.36 1.67
N GLU A 72 -12.50 7.13 2.56
CA GLU A 72 -12.61 8.58 2.47
C GLU A 72 -12.48 9.17 3.89
N PRO A 73 -12.04 10.44 4.03
CA PRO A 73 -11.96 11.10 5.32
C PRO A 73 -13.36 11.36 5.91
N PRO A 74 -13.49 11.55 7.24
CA PRO A 74 -12.41 11.61 8.23
C PRO A 74 -11.91 10.21 8.63
N TYR A 75 -10.61 10.08 8.82
CA TYR A 75 -9.98 8.82 9.26
C TYR A 75 -9.84 8.79 10.79
N SER A 76 -9.94 7.61 11.40
CA SER A 76 -9.60 7.47 12.83
C SER A 76 -8.09 7.37 13.01
N GLU A 77 -7.59 7.85 14.17
CA GLU A 77 -6.17 7.76 14.52
C GLU A 77 -5.66 6.32 14.48
N GLU A 78 -6.42 5.38 15.07
CA GLU A 78 -6.09 3.94 15.03
C GLU A 78 -5.98 3.40 13.59
N PHE A 79 -6.81 3.88 12.67
CA PHE A 79 -6.74 3.48 11.27
C PHE A 79 -5.50 4.05 10.59
N ILE A 80 -5.18 5.32 10.83
CA ILE A 80 -3.99 5.96 10.28
C ILE A 80 -2.74 5.22 10.78
N GLU A 81 -2.61 5.00 12.08
CA GLU A 81 -1.45 4.32 12.67
C GLU A 81 -1.24 2.90 12.12
N THR A 82 -2.33 2.17 11.87
CA THR A 82 -2.25 0.78 11.38
C THR A 82 -2.05 0.70 9.87
N PHE A 83 -2.65 1.60 9.08
CA PHE A 83 -2.63 1.52 7.61
C PHE A 83 -1.47 2.30 6.98
N LEU A 84 -1.06 3.42 7.57
CA LEU A 84 0.01 4.27 7.05
C LEU A 84 1.35 3.51 6.84
N PRO A 85 1.77 2.58 7.71
CA PRO A 85 2.98 1.79 7.50
C PRO A 85 2.98 0.97 6.19
N ILE A 86 1.81 0.51 5.72
CA ILE A 86 1.67 -0.19 4.42
C ILE A 86 1.87 0.79 3.28
N VAL A 87 1.23 1.96 3.35
CA VAL A 87 1.24 2.96 2.27
C VAL A 87 2.64 3.57 2.10
N LEU A 88 3.38 3.76 3.20
CA LEU A 88 4.74 4.31 3.17
C LEU A 88 5.82 3.26 2.84
N ASN A 89 5.47 1.98 2.80
CA ASN A 89 6.44 0.93 2.51
C ASN A 89 6.87 0.96 1.04
N ARG A 90 8.17 1.22 0.78
CA ARG A 90 8.72 1.35 -0.59
C ARG A 90 8.69 0.08 -1.42
N GLU A 91 8.60 -1.10 -0.80
CA GLU A 91 8.44 -2.35 -1.55
C GLU A 91 7.02 -2.45 -2.12
N ILE A 92 6.04 -2.00 -1.34
CA ILE A 92 4.63 -1.98 -1.72
C ILE A 92 4.37 -0.81 -2.67
N PHE A 93 4.81 0.39 -2.30
CA PHE A 93 4.63 1.60 -3.09
C PHE A 93 5.97 2.29 -3.40
N ASP A 94 6.47 2.02 -4.59
CA ASP A 94 7.60 2.73 -5.18
C ASP A 94 7.18 4.07 -5.85
N LYS A 95 8.17 4.82 -6.35
CA LYS A 95 7.99 6.08 -7.12
C LYS A 95 6.95 5.96 -8.23
N LEU A 96 7.00 4.88 -8.99
CA LEU A 96 6.13 4.69 -10.14
C LEU A 96 4.69 4.32 -9.75
N THR A 97 4.52 3.50 -8.72
CA THR A 97 3.20 3.06 -8.24
C THR A 97 2.47 4.18 -7.53
N MET A 98 3.16 5.01 -6.74
CA MET A 98 2.56 6.21 -6.13
C MET A 98 2.02 7.18 -7.17
N ILE A 99 2.75 7.42 -8.26
CA ILE A 99 2.28 8.28 -9.37
C ILE A 99 1.05 7.67 -10.06
N LYS A 100 0.97 6.34 -10.15
CA LYS A 100 -0.14 5.63 -10.79
C LYS A 100 -1.38 5.51 -9.91
N VAL A 101 -1.26 5.75 -8.61
CA VAL A 101 -2.33 5.59 -7.63
C VAL A 101 -2.56 6.94 -6.93
N PRO A 102 -3.35 7.85 -7.54
CA PRO A 102 -3.61 9.17 -6.97
C PRO A 102 -4.20 9.09 -5.56
N ALA A 103 -5.02 8.08 -5.27
CA ALA A 103 -5.63 7.85 -3.96
C ALA A 103 -4.59 7.69 -2.84
N ALA A 104 -3.42 7.10 -3.13
CA ALA A 104 -2.34 6.97 -2.16
C ALA A 104 -1.73 8.33 -1.78
N THR A 105 -1.58 9.21 -2.76
CA THR A 105 -1.08 10.58 -2.55
C THR A 105 -2.13 11.41 -1.82
N GLN A 106 -3.40 11.29 -2.20
CA GLN A 106 -4.51 11.98 -1.54
C GLN A 106 -4.63 11.58 -0.07
N PHE A 107 -4.54 10.29 0.24
CA PHE A 107 -4.55 9.78 1.61
C PHE A 107 -3.44 10.42 2.46
N ILE A 108 -2.22 10.53 1.93
CA ILE A 108 -1.11 11.20 2.62
C ILE A 108 -1.38 12.71 2.81
N GLN A 109 -2.00 13.37 1.83
CA GLN A 109 -2.35 14.79 1.94
C GLN A 109 -3.44 15.04 2.99
N ASP A 110 -4.47 14.20 3.02
CA ASP A 110 -5.59 14.28 3.96
C ASP A 110 -5.09 14.20 5.41
N ILE A 111 -4.27 13.18 5.73
CA ILE A 111 -3.70 13.02 7.09
C ILE A 111 -2.77 14.17 7.49
N THR A 112 -2.03 14.76 6.54
CA THR A 112 -1.17 15.92 6.84
C THR A 112 -1.96 17.21 7.08
N SER A 113 -3.16 17.31 6.49
CA SER A 113 -4.03 18.48 6.65
C SER A 113 -4.76 18.45 8.00
N GLU A 114 -5.09 17.27 8.52
CA GLU A 114 -5.74 17.09 9.82
C GLU A 114 -4.80 17.34 11.02
N THR A 115 -3.50 17.06 10.90
CA THR A 115 -2.53 17.23 12.01
C THR A 115 -2.22 18.69 12.36
N VAL A 116 -2.58 19.66 11.52
CA VAL A 116 -2.41 21.10 11.79
C VAL A 116 -3.57 21.65 12.66
N GLY A 117 -4.62 20.86 12.91
CA GLY A 117 -5.86 21.31 13.56
C GLY A 117 -6.01 21.04 15.06
N SER A 118 -5.24 20.12 15.65
CA SER A 118 -5.37 19.76 17.08
C SER A 118 -4.06 20.01 17.84
N ASN A 119 -3.96 21.20 18.44
CA ASN A 119 -3.06 21.41 19.56
C ASN A 119 -3.63 20.65 20.77
N ASP A 120 -3.12 19.46 21.06
CA ASP A 120 -2.99 18.94 22.41
C ASP A 120 -1.86 17.90 22.43
N GLU A 121 -0.92 18.08 23.36
CA GLU A 121 0.30 17.29 23.50
C GLU A 121 -0.01 15.79 23.71
N VAL A 122 0.29 14.96 22.72
CA VAL A 122 0.60 13.55 22.95
C VAL A 122 1.95 13.24 22.31
N THR A 123 2.95 13.11 23.17
CA THR A 123 4.26 12.56 22.83
C THR A 123 4.12 11.08 22.48
N VAL A 124 3.89 10.76 21.21
CA VAL A 124 4.21 9.44 20.66
C VAL A 124 5.55 9.56 19.95
N GLY A 125 6.58 8.98 20.57
CA GLY A 125 7.93 8.92 20.03
C GLY A 125 7.99 8.07 18.77
N CYS A 126 7.74 8.69 17.64
CA CYS A 126 8.32 8.38 16.35
C CYS A 126 8.43 9.71 15.61
N GLU A 127 9.65 10.19 15.39
CA GLU A 127 9.93 11.35 14.54
C GLU A 127 9.57 10.99 13.08
N PHE A 128 8.28 10.96 12.76
CA PHE A 128 7.79 10.79 11.38
C PHE A 128 7.68 12.17 10.74
N ASN A 129 8.75 12.60 10.09
CA ASN A 129 8.73 13.82 9.29
C ASN A 129 8.08 13.52 7.93
N THR A 130 6.75 13.50 7.88
CA THR A 130 5.94 13.37 6.65
C THR A 130 6.34 14.39 5.58
N ASN A 131 6.89 15.53 6.01
CA ASN A 131 7.44 16.58 5.14
C ASN A 131 8.69 16.13 4.38
N GLU A 132 9.51 15.24 4.94
CA GLU A 132 10.69 14.68 4.27
C GLU A 132 10.28 13.68 3.19
N VAL A 133 9.25 12.88 3.48
CA VAL A 133 8.66 11.96 2.51
C VAL A 133 8.13 12.78 1.33
N LEU A 134 7.18 13.70 1.55
CA LEU A 134 6.61 14.52 0.48
C LEU A 134 7.67 15.34 -0.28
N SER A 135 8.70 15.87 0.38
CA SER A 135 9.77 16.60 -0.30
C SER A 135 10.69 15.70 -1.14
N GLU A 136 10.93 14.44 -0.76
CA GLU A 136 11.64 13.47 -1.62
C GLU A 136 10.83 13.02 -2.86
N TRP A 137 9.49 13.10 -2.80
CA TRP A 137 8.60 12.79 -3.93
C TRP A 137 8.32 14.01 -4.82
N ASN A 138 8.31 15.22 -4.26
CA ASN A 138 8.10 16.49 -4.99
C ASN A 138 9.30 16.91 -5.87
N ILE A 139 10.45 16.25 -5.81
CA ILE A 139 11.61 16.59 -6.65
C ILE A 139 11.37 16.30 -8.15
N LEU A 140 10.36 15.50 -8.52
CA LEU A 140 10.17 15.11 -9.93
C LEU A 140 9.31 16.07 -10.79
N ASP A 141 8.63 17.06 -10.20
CA ASP A 141 7.90 18.08 -10.97
C ASP A 141 8.83 19.03 -11.76
N THR A 142 10.15 18.89 -11.62
CA THR A 142 11.14 19.66 -12.38
C THR A 142 11.81 18.90 -13.53
N CYS A 143 11.56 17.59 -13.72
CA CYS A 143 12.28 16.80 -14.73
C CYS A 143 11.57 16.61 -16.08
N ASN A 144 10.39 17.22 -16.31
CA ASN A 144 9.71 17.14 -17.62
C ASN A 144 9.59 18.47 -18.37
N ALA A 145 10.38 19.48 -18.01
CA ALA A 145 10.46 20.74 -18.76
C ALA A 145 11.90 21.06 -19.16
N THR A 146 12.47 20.26 -20.07
CA THR A 146 13.37 20.72 -21.16
C THR A 146 13.91 19.52 -21.93
N THR A 147 13.41 19.34 -23.14
CA THR A 147 14.21 18.91 -24.31
C THR A 147 13.38 19.30 -25.53
N GLU A 148 13.51 20.59 -25.89
CA GLU A 148 13.49 21.00 -27.30
C GLU A 148 14.70 20.41 -28.02
#